data_AF-A0A0C2TGR5-F1
#
_entry.id   AF-A0A0C2TGR5-F1
#
_cell.length_a   1.000
_cell.length_b   1.000
_cell.length_c   1.000
_cell.angle_alpha   90.00
_cell.angle_beta   90.00
_cell.angle_gamma   90.00
#
_symmetry.space_group_name_H-M   'P 1'
#
loop_
_entity.id
_entity.type
_entity.pdbx_description
1 polymer ?
#
loop_
_entity_poly.entity_id
_entity_poly.type
_entity_poly.pdbx_seq_one_letter_code
_entity_poly.pdbx_strand_id
1 'polypeptide(L)'
;MSVTRDQKTKKRMHGSKATPSTFRWLTGPFPDGQWKWVKHVPNALVINAGNAMEFLSEGFYRATIHRVIQPPPDQRSYTRLGVFYFDDNVKLVPFTQSPVLQSVGIDKRFDDVEVPTMEQWRKGRTSAYGQSELKVASSATNVEEEYKH
;
A
#
# COMPACT_ATOMS: atom_id res chain seq x y z
N MET A 1 1.67 4.65 0.11
CA MET A 1 2.46 3.62 0.83
C MET A 1 2.80 4.20 2.21
N SER A 2 2.28 3.62 3.29
CA SER A 2 2.90 3.80 4.61
C SER A 2 4.01 2.75 4.71
N VAL A 3 5.09 3.08 5.42
CA VAL A 3 6.14 2.10 5.68
C VAL A 3 6.17 1.80 7.16
N THR A 4 6.15 0.50 7.42
CA THR A 4 6.35 -0.08 8.73
C THR A 4 7.76 -0.66 8.76
N ARG A 5 8.59 -0.21 9.70
CA ARG A 5 9.91 -0.81 9.96
C ARG A 5 9.78 -1.73 11.17
N ASP A 6 10.03 -3.03 10.97
CA ASP A 6 10.00 -4.05 12.03
C ASP A 6 11.44 -4.27 12.54
N GLN A 7 11.71 -3.93 13.79
CA GLN A 7 13.01 -4.18 14.42
C GLN A 7 13.06 -5.62 14.97
N LYS A 8 14.01 -6.41 14.42
CA LYS A 8 14.19 -7.84 14.72
C LYS A 8 14.12 -8.18 16.21
N THR A 9 13.18 -9.03 16.60
CA THR A 9 13.30 -9.90 17.78
C THR A 9 13.21 -11.38 17.39
N LYS A 10 14.28 -12.14 17.66
CA LYS A 10 14.32 -13.60 17.48
C LYS A 10 13.42 -14.25 18.54
N LYS A 11 12.20 -14.68 18.17
CA LYS A 11 11.44 -15.65 18.96
C LYS A 11 11.24 -16.92 18.14
N ARG A 12 11.84 -18.03 18.61
CA ARG A 12 11.66 -19.37 18.04
C ARG A 12 10.21 -19.80 18.29
N MET A 13 9.45 -20.09 17.23
CA MET A 13 8.19 -20.85 17.33
C MET A 13 8.41 -22.25 16.78
N HIS A 14 7.98 -23.24 17.56
CA HIS A 14 8.10 -24.67 17.26
C HIS A 14 6.98 -25.13 16.31
N GLY A 15 7.37 -25.96 15.33
CA GLY A 15 6.59 -27.03 14.71
C GLY A 15 5.16 -26.75 14.22
N SER A 16 5.01 -26.33 12.96
CA SER A 16 3.83 -26.70 12.16
C SER A 16 4.26 -27.02 10.72
N LYS A 17 3.78 -28.13 10.17
CA LYS A 17 4.06 -28.58 8.79
C LYS A 17 3.70 -27.48 7.78
N ALA A 18 4.56 -27.32 6.77
CA ALA A 18 4.50 -26.27 5.78
C ALA A 18 3.22 -26.33 4.92
N THR A 19 2.50 -25.21 4.84
CA THR A 19 1.58 -24.92 3.72
C THR A 19 2.36 -24.14 2.66
N PRO A 20 2.33 -24.57 1.39
CA PRO A 20 3.00 -23.83 0.33
C PRO A 20 2.37 -22.44 0.27
N SER A 21 3.21 -21.42 0.05
CA SER A 21 2.87 -20.03 -0.25
C SER A 21 2.45 -19.12 0.92
N THR A 22 3.31 -18.14 1.24
CA THR A 22 2.86 -16.93 1.95
C THR A 22 3.77 -15.77 1.59
N PHE A 23 3.46 -15.14 0.46
CA PHE A 23 3.75 -13.73 0.29
C PHE A 23 3.06 -12.99 1.44
N ARG A 24 3.83 -12.56 2.44
CA ARG A 24 3.28 -11.96 3.65
C ARG A 24 2.96 -10.49 3.42
N TRP A 25 1.92 -10.28 2.61
CA TRP A 25 1.28 -8.99 2.38
C TRP A 25 0.20 -8.78 3.43
N LEU A 26 0.26 -7.63 4.09
CA LEU A 26 -0.79 -7.14 4.96
C LEU A 26 -1.43 -5.92 4.30
N THR A 27 -2.74 -5.83 4.35
CA THR A 27 -3.51 -4.62 4.00
C THR A 27 -4.19 -4.08 5.27
N GLY A 28 -4.27 -2.75 5.39
CA GLY A 28 -4.84 -2.06 6.56
C GLY A 28 -4.07 -0.78 6.90
N PRO A 29 -4.43 -0.06 7.97
CA PRO A 29 -5.47 -0.40 8.93
C PRO A 29 -6.88 -0.27 8.32
N PHE A 30 -7.71 -1.28 8.53
CA PHE A 30 -9.16 -1.17 8.29
C PHE A 30 -9.78 -0.27 9.38
N PRO A 31 -11.08 0.10 9.29
CA PRO A 31 -11.73 0.91 10.33
C PRO A 31 -11.63 0.32 11.74
N ASP A 32 -11.40 -0.99 11.86
CA ASP A 32 -11.16 -1.73 13.12
C ASP A 32 -9.70 -1.67 13.62
N GLY A 33 -8.81 -0.95 12.92
CA GLY A 33 -7.39 -0.84 13.23
C GLY A 33 -6.56 -2.09 12.91
N GLN A 34 -7.16 -3.14 12.34
CA GLN A 34 -6.50 -4.43 12.15
C GLN A 34 -5.80 -4.52 10.80
N TRP A 35 -4.75 -5.34 10.76
CA TRP A 35 -4.06 -5.75 9.54
C TRP A 35 -4.57 -7.13 9.11
N LYS A 36 -4.92 -7.29 7.83
CA LYS A 36 -5.38 -8.59 7.29
C LYS A 36 -4.37 -9.18 6.32
N TRP A 37 -4.19 -10.51 6.41
CA TRP A 37 -3.34 -11.28 5.51
C TRP A 37 -3.98 -11.45 4.15
N VAL A 38 -3.21 -11.19 3.08
CA VAL A 38 -3.59 -11.59 1.73
C VAL A 38 -3.21 -13.06 1.55
N LYS A 39 -4.22 -13.93 1.44
CA LYS A 39 -4.01 -15.36 1.21
C LYS A 39 -3.47 -15.57 -0.21
N HIS A 40 -2.40 -16.36 -0.32
CA HIS A 40 -1.93 -16.77 -1.64
C HIS A 40 -2.91 -17.77 -2.27
N VAL A 41 -3.17 -17.56 -3.55
CA VAL A 41 -3.92 -18.46 -4.41
C VAL A 41 -3.02 -18.79 -5.61
N PRO A 42 -2.74 -20.08 -5.90
CA PRO A 42 -1.92 -20.45 -7.05
C PRO A 42 -2.45 -19.82 -8.35
N ASN A 43 -1.55 -19.28 -9.17
CA ASN A 43 -1.85 -18.62 -10.44
C ASN A 43 -2.79 -17.39 -10.33
N ALA A 44 -3.01 -16.84 -9.14
CA ALA A 44 -3.79 -15.62 -8.97
C ALA A 44 -2.93 -14.36 -9.02
N LEU A 45 -3.54 -13.28 -9.50
CA LEU A 45 -3.00 -11.94 -9.39
C LEU A 45 -3.56 -11.26 -8.13
N VAL A 46 -2.67 -10.66 -7.35
CA VAL A 46 -3.06 -9.74 -6.29
C VAL A 46 -3.09 -8.34 -6.90
N ILE A 47 -4.27 -7.71 -6.91
CA ILE A 47 -4.48 -6.37 -7.47
C ILE A 47 -4.82 -5.41 -6.34
N ASN A 48 -4.17 -4.23 -6.34
CA ASN A 48 -4.45 -3.16 -5.38
C ASN A 48 -4.72 -1.84 -6.12
N ALA A 49 -5.57 -1.00 -5.53
CA ALA A 49 -5.75 0.38 -5.96
C ALA A 49 -4.82 1.29 -5.14
N GLY A 50 -3.99 2.07 -5.85
CA GLY A 50 -3.09 3.06 -5.26
C GLY A 50 -3.64 4.48 -5.35
N ASN A 51 -2.85 5.47 -4.90
CA ASN A 51 -3.27 6.88 -4.88
C ASN A 51 -3.66 7.41 -6.28
N ALA A 52 -3.01 6.94 -7.34
CA ALA A 52 -3.40 7.34 -8.69
C ALA A 52 -4.86 6.97 -9.01
N MET A 53 -5.26 5.73 -8.74
CA MET A 53 -6.65 5.30 -8.92
C MET A 53 -7.60 6.03 -7.98
N GLU A 54 -7.17 6.33 -6.76
CA GLU A 54 -7.95 7.12 -5.80
C GLU A 54 -8.22 8.53 -6.33
N PHE A 55 -7.23 9.19 -6.94
CA PHE A 55 -7.38 10.54 -7.49
C PHE A 55 -8.21 10.54 -8.77
N LEU A 56 -8.00 9.57 -9.66
CA LEU A 56 -8.78 9.47 -10.90
C LEU A 56 -10.26 9.13 -10.64
N SER A 57 -10.57 8.56 -9.46
CA SER A 57 -11.91 8.09 -9.08
C SER A 57 -12.55 8.87 -7.94
N GLU A 58 -11.99 10.00 -7.55
CA GLU A 58 -12.48 10.81 -6.43
C GLU A 58 -12.76 10.07 -5.14
N GLY A 59 -11.82 9.20 -4.76
CA GLY A 59 -11.94 8.44 -3.52
C GLY A 59 -12.93 7.28 -3.59
N PHE A 60 -13.58 7.04 -4.75
CA PHE A 60 -14.42 5.85 -4.95
C PHE A 60 -13.58 4.57 -4.75
N TYR A 61 -12.40 4.51 -5.37
CA TYR A 61 -11.39 3.49 -5.05
C TYR A 61 -10.36 4.04 -4.08
N ARG A 62 -10.58 3.79 -2.78
CA ARG A 62 -9.64 4.23 -1.74
C ARG A 62 -8.29 3.53 -1.84
N ALA A 63 -7.22 4.31 -1.72
CA ALA A 63 -5.87 3.77 -1.75
C ALA A 63 -5.59 2.96 -0.47
N THR A 64 -5.38 1.67 -0.62
CA THR A 64 -5.08 0.81 0.53
C THR A 64 -3.61 0.93 0.93
N ILE A 65 -3.38 1.02 2.23
CA ILE A 65 -2.06 0.85 2.81
C ILE A 65 -1.72 -0.66 2.86
N HIS A 66 -0.49 -1.01 2.48
CA HIS A 66 0.01 -2.37 2.56
C HIS A 66 1.48 -2.44 2.97
N ARG A 67 1.88 -3.55 3.59
CA ARG A 67 3.27 -3.84 3.95
C ARG A 67 3.66 -5.28 3.64
N VAL A 68 4.94 -5.49 3.39
CA VAL A 68 5.54 -6.82 3.20
C VAL A 68 6.37 -7.14 4.44
N ILE A 69 6.09 -8.26 5.10
CA ILE A 69 6.94 -8.72 6.21
C ILE A 69 7.90 -9.83 5.76
N GLN A 70 8.93 -10.09 6.56
CA GLN A 70 9.95 -11.08 6.24
C GLN A 70 9.32 -12.47 6.02
N PRO A 71 9.68 -13.19 4.94
CA PRO A 71 9.15 -14.52 4.71
C PRO A 71 9.68 -15.52 5.78
N PRO A 72 8.91 -16.59 6.05
CA PRO A 72 9.33 -17.70 6.91
C PRO A 72 10.65 -18.34 6.44
N PRO A 73 11.44 -18.98 7.34
CA PRO A 73 12.77 -19.49 7.01
C PRO A 73 12.85 -20.39 5.77
N ASP A 74 11.87 -21.26 5.56
CA ASP A 74 11.74 -22.19 4.43
C ASP A 74 11.46 -21.49 3.09
N GLN A 75 11.06 -20.22 3.11
CA GLN A 75 10.77 -19.43 1.91
C GLN A 75 11.85 -18.39 1.59
N ARG A 76 12.88 -18.24 2.44
CA ARG A 76 13.91 -17.20 2.28
C ARG A 76 14.87 -17.45 1.12
N SER A 77 15.00 -18.69 0.67
CA SER A 77 15.86 -19.07 -0.46
C SER A 77 15.23 -18.79 -1.82
N TYR A 78 13.93 -18.50 -1.89
CA TYR A 78 13.28 -18.19 -3.17
C TYR A 78 13.47 -16.74 -3.57
N THR A 79 13.87 -16.53 -4.83
CA THR A 79 13.91 -15.21 -5.45
C THR A 79 12.48 -14.69 -5.67
N ARG A 80 12.26 -13.41 -5.35
CA ARG A 80 11.02 -12.69 -5.61
C ARG A 80 11.27 -11.64 -6.68
N LEU A 81 10.57 -11.76 -7.80
CA LEU A 81 10.61 -10.78 -8.87
C LEU A 81 9.51 -9.74 -8.65
N GLY A 82 9.87 -8.45 -8.72
CA GLY A 82 8.94 -7.35 -8.77
C GLY A 82 9.13 -6.59 -10.08
N VAL A 83 8.03 -6.31 -10.77
CA VAL A 83 8.01 -5.47 -11.97
C VAL A 83 7.11 -4.28 -11.67
N PHE A 84 7.63 -3.07 -11.87
CA PHE A 84 6.91 -1.83 -11.62
C PHE A 84 6.88 -1.02 -12.91
N TYR A 85 5.69 -0.56 -13.29
CA TYR A 85 5.47 0.28 -14.46
C TYR A 85 4.66 1.50 -14.05
N PHE A 86 5.06 2.67 -14.53
CA PHE A 86 4.39 3.94 -14.26
C PHE A 86 4.25 4.70 -15.58
N ASP A 87 3.06 5.22 -15.84
CA ASP A 87 2.85 6.21 -16.89
C ASP A 87 3.01 7.61 -16.29
N ASP A 88 4.16 8.24 -16.54
CA ASP A 88 4.59 9.46 -15.89
C ASP A 88 3.84 10.72 -16.40
N ASN A 89 3.22 10.66 -17.58
CA ASN A 89 2.60 11.82 -18.25
C ASN A 89 1.13 12.03 -17.90
N VAL A 90 0.50 11.06 -17.21
CA VAL A 90 -0.92 11.16 -16.84
C VAL A 90 -1.11 12.28 -15.83
N LYS A 91 -2.01 13.22 -16.15
CA LYS A 91 -2.53 14.19 -15.19
C LYS A 91 -3.53 13.50 -14.27
N LEU A 92 -3.36 13.69 -12.96
CA LEU A 92 -4.17 13.05 -11.91
C LEU A 92 -5.52 13.75 -11.71
N VAL A 93 -6.21 14.06 -12.81
CA VAL A 93 -7.50 14.76 -12.82
C VAL A 93 -8.62 13.74 -12.67
N PRO A 94 -9.64 14.01 -11.85
CA PRO A 94 -10.77 13.11 -11.67
C PRO A 94 -11.50 12.82 -12.98
N PHE A 95 -11.92 11.58 -13.20
CA PHE A 95 -12.66 11.20 -14.42
C PHE A 95 -14.15 11.59 -14.32
N THR A 96 -14.43 12.89 -14.31
CA THR A 96 -15.75 13.50 -14.06
C THR A 96 -16.83 13.10 -15.06
N GLN A 97 -16.46 12.54 -16.21
CA GLN A 97 -17.38 12.01 -17.21
C GLN A 97 -17.99 10.66 -16.83
N SER A 98 -17.50 10.00 -15.78
CA SER A 98 -18.05 8.72 -15.30
C SER A 98 -19.48 8.88 -14.76
N PRO A 99 -20.48 8.15 -15.29
CA PRO A 99 -21.83 8.15 -14.73
C PRO A 99 -21.86 7.68 -13.27
N VAL A 100 -20.94 6.77 -12.91
CA VAL A 100 -20.81 6.27 -11.54
C VAL A 100 -20.35 7.39 -10.61
N LEU A 101 -19.30 8.14 -10.99
CA LEU A 101 -18.78 9.24 -10.16
C LEU A 101 -19.80 10.37 -10.03
N GLN A 102 -20.54 10.67 -11.09
CA GLN A 102 -21.63 11.64 -11.04
C GLN A 102 -22.74 11.22 -10.06
N SER A 103 -23.05 9.92 -9.98
CA SER A 103 -24.12 9.42 -9.10
C SER A 103 -23.76 9.44 -7.61
N VAL A 104 -22.49 9.24 -7.26
CA VAL A 104 -22.03 9.17 -5.86
C VAL A 104 -21.57 10.52 -5.29
N GLY A 105 -21.49 11.54 -6.14
CA GLY A 105 -20.93 12.84 -5.81
C GLY A 105 -19.41 12.86 -5.94
N ILE A 106 -18.88 14.01 -6.38
CA ILE A 106 -17.45 14.23 -6.62
C ILE A 106 -16.97 15.26 -5.60
N ASP A 107 -16.07 14.85 -4.71
CA ASP A 107 -15.43 15.74 -3.73
C ASP A 107 -13.97 15.96 -4.15
N LYS A 108 -13.71 17.11 -4.81
CA LYS A 108 -12.43 17.36 -5.47
C LYS A 108 -11.27 17.37 -4.48
N ARG A 109 -10.30 16.46 -4.64
CA ARG A 109 -9.08 16.41 -3.81
C ARG A 109 -8.07 17.50 -4.14
N PHE A 110 -8.03 17.93 -5.40
CA PHE A 110 -7.15 18.98 -5.89
C PHE A 110 -7.99 20.09 -6.51
N ASP A 111 -7.58 21.34 -6.31
CA ASP A 111 -8.10 22.46 -7.09
C ASP A 111 -7.63 22.32 -8.55
N ASP A 112 -8.51 22.66 -9.50
CA ASP A 112 -8.30 22.42 -10.95
C ASP A 112 -7.01 23.06 -11.52
N VAL A 113 -6.39 23.98 -10.78
CA VAL A 113 -5.20 24.74 -11.20
C VAL A 113 -3.88 24.02 -10.89
N GLU A 114 -3.83 23.14 -9.89
CA GLU A 114 -2.56 22.58 -9.36
C GLU A 114 -2.45 21.04 -9.46
N VAL A 115 -3.22 20.41 -10.34
CA VAL A 115 -3.23 18.93 -10.43
C VAL A 115 -1.88 18.39 -10.95
N PRO A 116 -1.17 17.55 -10.16
CA PRO A 116 0.13 17.03 -10.55
C PRO A 116 0.02 15.96 -11.65
N THR A 117 1.11 15.77 -12.40
CA THR A 117 1.29 14.53 -13.17
C THR A 117 1.65 13.36 -12.25
N MET A 118 1.49 12.14 -12.75
CA MET A 118 1.95 10.93 -12.09
C MET A 118 3.44 11.01 -11.70
N GLU A 119 4.28 11.54 -12.58
CA GLU A 119 5.69 11.74 -12.29
C GLU A 119 5.93 12.71 -11.12
N GLN A 120 5.27 13.88 -11.16
CA GLN A 120 5.40 14.92 -10.14
C GLN A 120 4.95 14.38 -8.78
N TRP A 121 3.80 13.71 -8.74
CA TRP A 121 3.29 13.07 -7.54
C TRP A 121 4.25 12.00 -7.00
N ARG A 122 4.72 11.09 -7.88
CA ARG A 122 5.64 10.02 -7.51
C ARG A 122 6.95 10.58 -6.96
N LYS A 123 7.57 11.53 -7.66
CA LYS A 123 8.83 12.17 -7.23
C LYS A 123 8.66 12.89 -5.90
N GLY A 124 7.61 13.71 -5.75
CA GLY A 124 7.33 14.42 -4.49
C GLY A 124 7.07 13.47 -3.32
N ARG A 125 6.36 12.36 -3.57
CA ARG A 125 6.13 11.34 -2.53
C ARG A 125 7.40 10.58 -2.17
N THR A 126 8.24 10.24 -3.14
CA THR A 126 9.51 9.53 -2.90
C THR A 126 10.54 10.41 -2.21
N SER A 127 10.65 11.69 -2.56
CA SER A 127 11.62 12.59 -1.93
C SER A 127 11.29 12.86 -0.46
N ALA A 128 10.01 12.94 -0.12
CA ALA A 128 9.59 13.12 1.26
C ALA A 128 9.83 11.85 2.11
N TYR A 129 9.94 10.67 1.51
CA TYR A 129 9.95 9.40 2.23
C TYR A 129 11.15 9.26 3.19
N GLY A 130 10.91 8.76 4.41
CA GLY A 130 11.97 8.53 5.41
C GLY A 130 12.53 9.79 6.05
N GLN A 131 11.91 10.95 5.82
CA GLN A 131 12.32 12.23 6.38
C GLN A 131 11.52 12.66 7.62
N SER A 132 10.44 11.95 7.99
CA SER A 132 9.70 12.25 9.21
C SER A 132 10.18 11.41 10.38
N GLU A 133 10.05 11.94 11.59
CA GLU A 133 10.21 11.16 12.82
C GLU A 133 9.19 10.01 12.88
N LEU A 134 9.69 8.81 13.16
CA LEU A 134 8.88 7.60 13.22
C LEU A 134 8.17 7.51 14.57
N LYS A 135 6.89 7.12 14.55
CA LYS A 135 6.11 6.87 15.77
C LYS A 135 6.07 5.38 16.05
N VAL A 136 6.27 4.99 17.32
CA VAL A 136 6.07 3.61 17.75
C VAL A 136 4.58 3.26 17.60
N ALA A 137 4.29 2.15 16.95
CA ALA A 137 2.92 1.71 16.74
C ALA A 137 2.28 1.29 18.06
N SER A 138 1.05 1.77 18.30
CA SER A 138 0.25 1.40 19.48
C SER A 138 -0.18 -0.07 19.47
N SER A 139 -0.20 -0.71 18.29
CA SER A 139 -0.75 -2.05 18.08
C SER A 139 0.28 -3.18 18.09
N ALA A 140 1.59 -2.88 18.08
CA ALA A 140 2.63 -3.91 17.99
C ALA A 140 3.98 -3.46 18.56
N THR A 141 4.63 -4.35 19.32
CA THR A 141 6.00 -4.14 19.83
C THR A 141 7.02 -4.19 18.69
N ASN A 142 8.00 -3.27 18.68
CA ASN A 142 9.07 -3.16 17.67
C ASN A 142 8.63 -2.75 16.26
N VAL A 143 7.45 -2.14 16.16
CA VAL A 143 6.91 -1.63 14.90
C VAL A 143 6.86 -0.11 14.96
N GLU A 144 7.50 0.53 13.98
CA GLU A 144 7.48 1.99 13.78
C GLU A 144 6.66 2.32 12.53
N GLU A 145 5.82 3.36 12.61
CA GLU A 145 4.90 3.76 11.54
C GLU A 145 5.09 5.23 11.13
N GLU A 146 5.10 5.46 9.81
CA GLU A 146 5.04 6.77 9.17
C GLU A 146 3.74 6.88 8.37
N TYR A 147 2.90 7.85 8.72
CA TYR A 147 1.69 8.19 7.97
C TYR A 147 1.90 9.53 7.26
N LYS A 148 1.69 9.54 5.94
CA LYS A 148 1.65 10.77 5.15
C LYS A 148 0.24 10.93 4.58
N HIS A 149 -0.40 12.02 4.96
CA HIS A 149 -1.69 12.45 4.43
C HIS A 149 -1.53 13.04 3.03
#